data_AF-A0A293LKK9-F1
#
_entry.id   AF-A0A293LKK9-F1
#
_cell.length_a   1.000
_cell.length_b   1.000
_cell.length_c   1.000
_cell.angle_alpha   90.00
_cell.angle_beta   90.00
_cell.angle_gamma   90.00
#
_symmetry.space_group_name_H-M   'P 1'
#
loop_
_entity.id
_entity.type
_entity.pdbx_description
1 polymer ?
#
loop_
_entity_poly.entity_id
_entity_poly.type
_entity_poly.pdbx_seq_one_letter_code
_entity_poly.pdbx_strand_id
1 'polypeptide(L)'
;MLSLLLRTMRSTKNKGSRPAERLVRPVAIPCLHKIFHDLKKTAGRYGVGTVFSSLSTLSSLVPAINGKHRGPFVSCEQCVVYEIPLSFGRSYIGQSGRCINERLKEHAYSVNNTGSGNLRAHVVRCNCSPSFELTKIHAKFSSQLEREIKEAFLIKEAGDRCVSVPTLTAEEFEFLKSR
;
A
#
# COMPACT_ATOMS: atom_id res chain seq x y z
N MET A 1 -44.27 -2.99 15.41
CA MET A 1 -43.09 -3.33 16.23
C MET A 1 -43.35 -4.66 16.93
N LEU A 2 -42.88 -5.79 16.37
CA LEU A 2 -42.70 -7.11 17.04
C LEU A 2 -42.48 -8.22 15.99
N SER A 3 -41.42 -8.11 15.17
CA SER A 3 -41.07 -9.20 14.23
C SER A 3 -39.58 -9.31 13.90
N LEU A 4 -38.70 -8.81 14.79
CA LEU A 4 -37.23 -8.90 14.59
C LEU A 4 -36.46 -9.62 15.70
N LEU A 5 -37.12 -10.17 16.73
CA LEU A 5 -36.43 -10.70 17.92
C LEU A 5 -36.60 -12.21 18.18
N LEU A 6 -37.23 -12.98 17.29
CA LEU A 6 -37.52 -14.42 17.52
C LEU A 6 -37.05 -15.36 16.40
N ARG A 7 -35.88 -15.10 15.78
CA ARG A 7 -35.20 -16.09 14.92
C ARG A 7 -33.81 -16.50 15.38
N THR A 8 -33.41 -16.11 16.59
CA THR A 8 -32.07 -16.35 17.13
C THR A 8 -31.94 -17.60 18.02
N MET A 9 -32.90 -18.54 18.02
CA MET A 9 -32.90 -19.66 18.98
C MET A 9 -33.30 -21.06 18.46
N ARG A 10 -33.10 -21.40 17.17
CA ARG A 10 -33.24 -22.81 16.72
C ARG A 10 -32.25 -23.19 15.61
N SER A 11 -31.02 -23.51 16.00
CA SER A 11 -30.31 -24.71 15.55
C SER A 11 -28.95 -24.80 16.26
N THR A 12 -28.98 -25.13 17.55
CA THR A 12 -27.82 -25.67 18.26
C THR A 12 -27.52 -27.07 17.72
N LYS A 13 -26.90 -27.17 16.54
CA LYS A 13 -26.20 -28.39 16.15
C LYS A 13 -24.92 -28.46 16.98
N ASN A 14 -25.00 -29.30 18.00
CA ASN A 14 -23.90 -29.74 18.84
C ASN A 14 -22.71 -30.16 17.95
N LYS A 15 -21.69 -29.30 17.82
CA LYS A 15 -20.40 -29.68 17.24
C LYS A 15 -19.54 -30.12 18.42
N GLY A 16 -19.42 -31.43 18.59
CA GLY A 16 -18.48 -32.03 19.52
C GLY A 16 -17.10 -31.38 19.35
N SER A 17 -16.47 -31.08 20.49
CA SER A 17 -15.11 -30.59 20.57
C SER A 17 -14.18 -31.54 19.82
N ARG A 18 -13.69 -31.10 18.64
CA ARG A 18 -12.55 -31.75 17.99
C ARG A 18 -11.28 -31.32 18.74
N PRO A 19 -10.33 -32.24 18.98
CA PRO A 19 -9.04 -31.91 19.58
C PRO A 19 -8.33 -30.87 18.71
N ALA A 20 -7.46 -30.05 19.32
CA ALA A 20 -6.71 -28.99 18.66
C ALA A 20 -5.81 -29.56 17.55
N GLU A 21 -6.36 -29.65 16.33
CA GLU A 21 -5.65 -30.09 15.14
C GLU A 21 -4.64 -29.00 14.74
N ARG A 22 -3.38 -29.43 14.59
CA ARG A 22 -2.25 -28.63 14.07
C ARG A 22 -2.72 -27.80 12.88
N LEU A 23 -2.56 -26.48 12.91
CA LEU A 23 -2.94 -25.56 11.81
C LEU A 23 -2.14 -25.90 10.55
N VAL A 24 -2.61 -26.88 9.77
CA VAL A 24 -2.06 -27.17 8.44
C VAL A 24 -2.39 -25.98 7.56
N ARG A 25 -1.36 -25.35 6.99
CA ARG A 25 -1.54 -24.23 6.05
C ARG A 25 -2.44 -24.71 4.91
N PRO A 26 -3.54 -24.01 4.60
CA PRO A 26 -4.44 -24.45 3.57
C PRO A 26 -3.78 -24.39 2.19
N VAL A 27 -4.15 -25.32 1.31
CA VAL A 27 -3.68 -25.37 -0.08
C VAL A 27 -4.45 -24.35 -0.92
N ALA A 28 -3.72 -23.51 -1.66
CA ALA A 28 -4.32 -22.54 -2.58
C ALA A 28 -4.59 -23.18 -3.96
N ILE A 29 -5.84 -23.13 -4.40
CA ILE A 29 -6.31 -23.76 -5.64
C ILE A 29 -6.97 -22.70 -6.53
N PRO A 30 -6.74 -22.68 -7.85
CA PRO A 30 -7.46 -21.76 -8.74
C PRO A 30 -8.98 -21.97 -8.69
N CYS A 31 -9.73 -20.87 -8.61
CA CYS A 31 -11.19 -20.88 -8.60
C CYS A 31 -11.71 -21.21 -10.01
N LEU A 32 -11.86 -22.50 -10.28
CA LEU A 32 -12.48 -23.02 -11.49
C LEU A 32 -13.98 -23.15 -11.26
N HIS A 33 -14.76 -22.52 -12.15
CA HIS A 33 -16.22 -22.49 -12.04
C HIS A 33 -16.78 -23.92 -12.07
N LYS A 34 -17.74 -24.22 -11.18
CA LYS A 34 -18.42 -25.52 -10.97
C LYS A 34 -17.69 -26.59 -10.15
N ILE A 35 -16.36 -26.59 -10.04
CA ILE A 35 -15.64 -27.65 -9.27
C ILE A 35 -15.26 -27.24 -7.84
N PHE A 36 -15.30 -25.94 -7.53
CA PHE A 36 -14.91 -25.38 -6.23
C PHE A 36 -15.62 -26.06 -5.04
N HIS A 37 -16.94 -26.19 -5.13
CA HIS A 37 -17.76 -26.65 -4.01
C HIS A 37 -17.49 -28.12 -3.69
N ASP A 38 -17.41 -28.95 -4.73
CA ASP A 38 -17.14 -30.37 -4.61
C ASP A 38 -15.71 -30.62 -4.14
N LEU A 39 -14.76 -29.84 -4.62
CA LEU A 39 -13.36 -29.94 -4.22
C LEU A 39 -13.17 -29.53 -2.75
N LYS A 40 -13.77 -28.42 -2.32
CA LYS A 40 -13.73 -27.98 -0.92
C LYS A 40 -14.35 -29.02 0.02
N LYS A 41 -15.49 -29.59 -0.39
CA LYS A 41 -16.21 -30.63 0.36
C LYS A 41 -15.39 -31.92 0.45
N THR A 42 -14.76 -32.35 -0.63
CA THR A 42 -13.94 -33.56 -0.69
C THR A 42 -12.65 -33.39 0.11
N ALA A 43 -11.91 -32.30 -0.10
CA ALA A 43 -10.70 -31.99 0.65
C ALA A 43 -10.92 -31.93 2.16
N GLY A 44 -12.04 -31.35 2.60
CA GLY A 44 -12.43 -31.32 4.02
C GLY A 44 -12.68 -32.70 4.64
N ARG A 45 -13.06 -33.71 3.85
CA ARG A 45 -13.18 -35.11 4.34
C ARG A 45 -11.83 -35.74 4.64
N TYR A 46 -10.78 -35.33 3.94
CA TYR A 46 -9.41 -35.82 4.10
C TYR A 46 -8.55 -34.91 5.01
N GLY A 47 -9.15 -33.96 5.73
CA GLY A 47 -8.42 -33.05 6.63
C GLY A 47 -7.58 -32.01 5.89
N VAL A 48 -7.81 -31.79 4.60
CA VAL A 48 -7.07 -30.81 3.79
C VAL A 48 -7.83 -29.48 3.77
N GLY A 49 -7.24 -28.46 4.40
CA GLY A 49 -7.71 -27.08 4.27
C GLY A 49 -7.47 -26.55 2.85
N THR A 50 -8.47 -25.93 2.23
CA THR A 50 -8.36 -25.35 0.89
C THR A 50 -8.78 -23.89 0.88
N VAL A 51 -8.00 -23.05 0.19
CA VAL A 51 -8.34 -21.67 -0.17
C VAL A 51 -8.36 -21.56 -1.69
N PHE A 52 -9.20 -20.68 -2.24
CA PHE A 52 -9.33 -20.57 -3.68
C PHE A 52 -8.97 -19.19 -4.18
N SER A 53 -8.03 -19.15 -5.11
CA SER A 53 -7.50 -17.93 -5.70
C SER A 53 -8.22 -17.65 -7.01
N SER A 54 -8.57 -16.38 -7.26
CA SER A 54 -9.10 -15.98 -8.56
C SER A 54 -8.07 -16.22 -9.67
N LEU A 55 -8.51 -16.70 -10.83
CA LEU A 55 -7.66 -16.88 -12.03
C LEU A 55 -7.18 -15.55 -12.62
N SER A 56 -7.90 -14.48 -12.31
CA SER A 56 -7.62 -13.13 -12.78
C SER A 56 -7.82 -12.14 -11.64
N THR A 57 -6.97 -11.12 -11.60
CA THR A 57 -7.16 -9.99 -10.69
C THR A 57 -8.23 -9.07 -11.26
N LEU A 58 -8.99 -8.38 -10.41
CA LEU A 58 -9.97 -7.38 -10.83
C LEU A 58 -9.34 -6.33 -11.78
N SER A 59 -8.07 -6.01 -11.57
CA SER A 59 -7.26 -5.14 -12.45
C SER A 59 -7.07 -5.68 -13.87
N SER A 60 -7.02 -6.99 -14.05
CA SER A 60 -6.87 -7.61 -15.38
C SER A 60 -8.19 -7.74 -16.15
N LEU A 61 -9.33 -7.66 -15.47
CA LEU A 61 -10.67 -7.80 -16.08
C LEU A 61 -11.22 -6.48 -16.62
N VAL A 62 -10.62 -5.34 -16.25
CA VAL A 62 -11.10 -4.02 -16.65
C VAL A 62 -9.94 -3.24 -17.29
N PRO A 63 -9.74 -3.31 -18.61
CA PRO A 63 -8.73 -2.50 -19.29
C PRO A 63 -8.94 -0.99 -19.12
N ALA A 64 -10.18 -0.57 -18.86
CA ALA A 64 -10.61 0.82 -18.75
C ALA A 64 -10.18 1.55 -17.45
N ILE A 65 -9.64 0.84 -16.46
CA ILE A 65 -9.03 1.46 -15.26
C ILE A 65 -7.52 1.72 -15.43
N ASN A 66 -6.93 1.37 -16.58
CA ASN A 66 -5.63 1.92 -17.00
C ASN A 66 -5.82 3.37 -17.48
N GLY A 67 -6.46 4.17 -16.63
CA GLY A 67 -6.88 5.53 -16.92
C GLY A 67 -5.70 6.46 -16.79
N LYS A 68 -5.31 7.08 -17.91
CA LYS A 68 -4.54 8.32 -17.89
C LYS A 68 -5.09 9.21 -16.78
N HIS A 69 -4.24 9.64 -15.85
CA HIS A 69 -4.70 10.47 -14.74
C HIS A 69 -5.38 11.73 -15.28
N ARG A 70 -6.61 12.00 -14.86
CA ARG A 70 -7.27 13.28 -15.16
C ARG A 70 -6.52 14.38 -14.39
N GLY A 71 -5.91 15.33 -15.10
CA GLY A 71 -5.08 16.39 -14.51
C GLY A 71 -3.84 15.83 -13.78
N PRO A 72 -2.85 15.28 -14.52
CA PRO A 72 -1.57 14.93 -13.91
C PRO A 72 -0.80 16.21 -13.54
N PHE A 73 -0.08 16.18 -12.42
CA PHE A 73 0.84 17.25 -12.04
C PHE A 73 2.15 17.18 -12.83
N VAL A 74 2.61 15.94 -13.11
CA VAL A 74 3.88 15.64 -13.81
C VAL A 74 3.69 14.45 -14.76
N SER A 75 4.72 14.11 -15.55
CA SER A 75 4.68 12.88 -16.39
C SER A 75 4.37 11.63 -15.54
N CYS A 76 3.53 10.74 -16.08
CA CYS A 76 3.11 9.54 -15.39
C CYS A 76 4.26 8.53 -15.31
N GLU A 77 4.86 8.41 -14.13
CA GLU A 77 5.93 7.45 -13.85
C GLU A 77 5.59 6.58 -12.63
N GLN A 78 6.05 5.34 -12.63
CA GLN A 78 5.87 4.37 -11.53
C GLN A 78 7.22 3.97 -10.95
N CYS A 79 7.22 3.42 -9.73
CA CYS A 79 8.42 2.88 -9.07
C CYS A 79 9.54 3.94 -8.95
N VAL A 80 9.20 5.12 -8.43
CA VAL A 80 10.07 6.29 -8.41
C VAL A 80 10.40 6.77 -6.99
N VAL A 81 11.58 7.39 -6.87
CA VAL A 81 11.94 8.27 -5.75
C VAL A 81 11.87 9.70 -6.25
N TYR A 82 11.18 10.57 -5.52
CA TYR A 82 10.81 11.90 -5.98
C TYR A 82 10.99 12.95 -4.89
N GLU A 83 11.03 14.21 -5.32
CA GLU A 83 11.14 15.39 -4.44
C GLU A 83 10.07 16.41 -4.81
N ILE A 84 9.27 16.81 -3.82
CA ILE A 84 8.34 17.93 -3.91
C ILE A 84 9.01 19.15 -3.29
N PRO A 85 9.26 20.22 -4.05
CA PRO A 85 9.74 21.47 -3.47
C PRO A 85 8.62 22.15 -2.67
N LEU A 86 8.98 22.73 -1.53
CA LEU A 86 8.13 23.59 -0.72
C LEU A 86 8.61 25.03 -0.82
N SER A 87 7.75 25.99 -0.48
CA SER A 87 8.18 27.37 -0.24
C SER A 87 9.28 27.44 0.83
N PHE A 88 10.05 28.52 0.83
CA PHE A 88 11.17 28.75 1.75
C PHE A 88 12.36 27.78 1.58
N GLY A 89 12.51 27.16 0.42
CA GLY A 89 13.68 26.33 0.08
C GLY A 89 13.75 24.98 0.80
N ARG A 90 12.64 24.56 1.41
CA ARG A 90 12.48 23.21 1.98
C ARG A 90 12.03 22.24 0.89
N SER A 91 12.20 20.95 1.12
CA SER A 91 11.67 19.92 0.23
C SER A 91 11.18 18.69 0.97
N TYR A 92 10.28 17.95 0.33
CA TYR A 92 9.80 16.66 0.79
C TYR A 92 10.27 15.60 -0.19
N ILE A 93 11.04 14.63 0.30
CA ILE A 93 11.54 13.51 -0.48
C ILE A 93 10.72 12.27 -0.10
N GLY A 94 10.23 11.55 -1.10
CA GLY A 94 9.41 10.36 -0.90
C GLY A 94 9.65 9.31 -1.97
N GLN A 95 9.12 8.12 -1.76
CA GLN A 95 9.04 7.08 -2.78
C GLN A 95 7.61 6.63 -3.09
N SER A 96 7.41 6.07 -4.28
CA SER A 96 6.16 5.42 -4.67
C SER A 96 6.42 4.23 -5.58
N GLY A 97 5.85 3.07 -5.22
CA GLY A 97 5.70 1.93 -6.14
C GLY A 97 4.62 2.17 -7.21
N ARG A 98 3.55 2.89 -6.84
CA ARG A 98 2.45 3.28 -7.75
C ARG A 98 2.82 4.52 -8.58
N CYS A 99 1.91 4.95 -9.47
CA CYS A 99 2.15 6.15 -10.25
C CYS A 99 2.30 7.38 -9.36
N ILE A 100 3.32 8.19 -9.65
CA ILE A 100 3.64 9.42 -8.93
C ILE A 100 2.43 10.35 -8.82
N ASN A 101 1.63 10.50 -9.87
CA ASN A 101 0.48 11.40 -9.85
C ASN A 101 -0.63 10.96 -8.88
N GLU A 102 -0.82 9.65 -8.65
CA GLU A 102 -1.73 9.19 -7.59
C GLU A 102 -1.18 9.60 -6.22
N ARG A 103 0.12 9.41 -6.02
CA ARG A 103 0.78 9.76 -4.77
C ARG A 103 0.75 11.26 -4.51
N LEU A 104 0.98 12.09 -5.52
CA LEU A 104 0.88 13.55 -5.41
C LEU A 104 -0.55 14.00 -5.12
N LYS A 105 -1.57 13.36 -5.71
CA LYS A 105 -2.98 13.64 -5.38
C LYS A 105 -3.32 13.29 -3.94
N GLU A 106 -2.83 12.17 -3.44
CA GLU A 106 -2.98 11.80 -2.02
C GLU A 106 -2.34 12.84 -1.11
N HIS A 107 -1.13 13.31 -1.44
CA HIS A 107 -0.47 14.38 -0.70
C HIS A 107 -1.25 15.70 -0.76
N ALA A 108 -1.69 16.13 -1.94
CA ALA A 108 -2.49 17.34 -2.10
C ALA A 108 -3.80 17.27 -1.30
N TYR A 109 -4.48 16.12 -1.35
CA TYR A 109 -5.68 15.89 -0.56
C TYR A 109 -5.39 15.91 0.94
N SER A 110 -4.30 15.27 1.39
CA SER A 110 -3.89 15.24 2.80
C SER A 110 -3.55 16.64 3.31
N VAL A 111 -2.81 17.43 2.52
CA VAL A 111 -2.43 18.82 2.81
C VAL A 111 -3.64 19.73 2.98
N ASN A 112 -4.63 19.60 2.09
CA ASN A 112 -5.81 20.45 2.07
C ASN A 112 -6.89 20.04 3.08
N ASN A 113 -6.79 18.87 3.70
CA ASN A 113 -7.79 18.33 4.64
C ASN A 113 -7.17 17.97 6.00
N THR A 114 -7.90 17.21 6.80
CA THR A 114 -7.47 16.63 8.10
C THR A 114 -6.64 15.35 7.91
N GLY A 115 -5.79 15.30 6.88
CA GLY A 115 -4.90 14.17 6.65
C GLY A 115 -3.77 14.08 7.70
N SER A 116 -3.13 12.91 7.77
CA SER A 116 -1.93 12.68 8.55
C SER A 116 -0.70 12.53 7.65
N GLY A 117 0.50 12.78 8.20
CA GLY A 117 1.78 12.60 7.50
C GLY A 117 2.73 13.77 7.67
N ASN A 118 4.02 13.50 7.45
CA ASN A 118 5.10 14.47 7.69
C ASN A 118 4.95 15.75 6.86
N LEU A 119 4.54 15.63 5.60
CA LEU A 119 4.30 16.77 4.72
C LEU A 119 3.20 17.68 5.26
N ARG A 120 2.03 17.13 5.63
CA ARG A 120 0.93 17.89 6.23
C ARG A 120 1.34 18.54 7.54
N ALA A 121 1.96 17.77 8.44
CA ALA A 121 2.40 18.26 9.75
C ALA A 121 3.38 19.44 9.61
N HIS A 122 4.29 19.35 8.64
CA HIS A 122 5.19 20.46 8.32
C HIS A 122 4.42 21.66 7.77
N VAL A 123 3.51 21.48 6.81
CA VAL A 123 2.73 22.57 6.21
C VAL A 123 1.91 23.31 7.28
N VAL A 124 1.25 22.60 8.20
CA VAL A 124 0.53 23.22 9.34
C VAL A 124 1.45 24.09 10.18
N ARG A 125 2.64 23.57 10.51
CA ARG A 125 3.56 24.21 11.46
C ARG A 125 4.35 25.36 10.84
N CYS A 126 4.81 25.20 9.60
CA CYS A 126 5.63 26.17 8.87
C CYS A 126 4.79 27.23 8.16
N ASN A 127 3.53 26.92 7.81
CA ASN A 127 2.77 27.64 6.78
C ASN A 127 3.48 27.64 5.41
N CYS A 128 4.24 26.57 5.14
CA CYS A 128 4.90 26.31 3.86
C CYS A 128 3.88 25.80 2.82
N SER A 129 4.08 26.05 1.52
CA SER A 129 3.23 25.55 0.44
C SER A 129 3.99 24.58 -0.47
N PRO A 130 3.53 23.33 -0.66
CA PRO A 130 4.15 22.38 -1.59
C PRO A 130 3.79 22.69 -3.05
N SER A 131 4.77 22.64 -3.95
CA SER A 131 4.58 22.83 -5.39
C SER A 131 4.59 21.49 -6.13
N PHE A 132 3.43 20.83 -6.20
CA PHE A 132 3.30 19.49 -6.79
C PHE A 132 3.66 19.44 -8.29
N GLU A 133 3.43 20.51 -9.04
CA GLU A 133 3.78 20.62 -10.47
C GLU A 133 5.29 20.67 -10.72
N LEU A 134 6.07 21.08 -9.72
CA LEU A 134 7.52 21.15 -9.77
C LEU A 134 8.19 19.91 -9.18
N THR A 135 7.44 18.82 -9.01
CA THR A 135 7.98 17.56 -8.47
C THR A 135 9.07 17.02 -9.39
N LYS A 136 10.22 16.71 -8.81
CA LYS A 136 11.36 16.14 -9.52
C LYS A 136 11.43 14.64 -9.26
N ILE A 137 11.71 13.86 -10.29
CA ILE A 137 12.00 12.43 -10.16
C ILE A 137 13.52 12.26 -10.09
N HIS A 138 14.01 11.71 -8.98
CA HIS A 138 15.44 11.48 -8.75
C HIS A 138 15.92 10.16 -9.35
N ALA A 139 15.13 9.10 -9.20
CA ALA A 139 15.48 7.77 -9.69
C ALA A 139 14.25 6.88 -9.86
N LYS A 140 14.42 5.78 -10.60
CA LYS A 140 13.41 4.74 -10.80
C LYS A 140 14.01 3.39 -10.44
N PHE A 141 13.36 2.66 -9.54
CA PHE A 141 13.75 1.32 -9.12
C PHE A 141 12.50 0.47 -8.94
N SER A 142 12.44 -0.70 -9.59
CA SER A 142 11.32 -1.64 -9.42
C SER A 142 11.30 -2.26 -8.02
N SER A 143 12.47 -2.52 -7.44
CA SER A 143 12.61 -3.01 -6.07
C SER A 143 12.21 -1.96 -5.04
N GLN A 144 11.39 -2.35 -4.06
CA GLN A 144 11.04 -1.48 -2.95
C GLN A 144 12.26 -1.12 -2.09
N LEU A 145 13.13 -2.10 -1.82
CA LEU A 145 14.33 -1.90 -1.01
C LEU A 145 15.28 -0.87 -1.65
N GLU A 146 15.48 -0.93 -2.96
CA GLU A 146 16.32 0.05 -3.67
C GLU A 146 15.75 1.47 -3.57
N ARG A 147 14.41 1.62 -3.66
CA ARG A 147 13.75 2.92 -3.48
C ARG A 147 13.91 3.43 -2.05
N GLU A 148 13.74 2.58 -1.05
CA GLU A 148 13.90 2.94 0.37
C GLU A 148 15.34 3.37 0.67
N ILE A 149 16.33 2.63 0.15
CA ILE A 149 17.75 2.98 0.27
C ILE A 149 18.03 4.35 -0.37
N LYS A 150 17.57 4.57 -1.61
CA LYS A 150 17.81 5.84 -2.30
C LYS A 150 17.06 7.02 -1.67
N GLU A 151 15.81 6.82 -1.25
CA GLU A 151 15.02 7.80 -0.52
C GLU A 151 15.75 8.23 0.76
N ALA A 152 16.16 7.25 1.56
CA ALA A 152 16.88 7.50 2.80
C ALA A 152 18.17 8.29 2.53
N PHE A 153 18.99 7.85 1.56
CA PHE A 153 20.19 8.55 1.12
C PHE A 153 19.92 10.03 0.80
N LEU A 154 18.92 10.31 -0.03
CA LEU A 154 18.57 11.67 -0.45
C LEU A 154 18.03 12.52 0.71
N ILE A 155 17.27 11.94 1.64
CA ILE A 155 16.82 12.65 2.85
C ILE A 155 18.02 13.06 3.71
N LYS A 156 18.98 12.15 3.93
CA LYS A 156 20.19 12.44 4.72
C LYS A 156 21.07 13.49 4.03
N GLU A 157 21.22 13.42 2.70
CA GLU A 157 21.97 14.40 1.90
C GLU A 157 21.32 15.80 1.92
N ALA A 158 19.99 15.86 1.86
CA ALA A 158 19.27 17.13 1.93
C ALA A 158 19.30 17.77 3.34
N GLY A 159 19.53 16.97 4.39
CA GLY A 159 19.68 17.42 5.77
C GLY A 159 18.45 18.19 6.26
N ASP A 160 18.68 19.30 6.97
CA ASP A 160 17.60 20.10 7.55
C ASP A 160 16.62 20.65 6.49
N ARG A 161 17.03 20.78 5.22
CA ARG A 161 16.13 21.25 4.16
C ARG A 161 15.02 20.25 3.87
N CYS A 162 15.22 18.97 4.18
CA CYS A 162 14.22 17.94 3.99
C CYS A 162 13.26 17.85 5.17
N VAL A 163 11.96 17.77 4.88
CA VAL A 163 10.90 17.62 5.90
C VAL A 163 10.49 16.15 6.09
N SER A 164 11.06 15.25 5.30
CA SER A 164 10.80 13.83 5.36
C SER A 164 11.60 13.16 6.47
N VAL A 165 11.11 12.01 6.91
CA VAL A 165 11.82 11.14 7.86
C VAL A 165 12.18 9.87 7.09
N PRO A 166 13.46 9.45 7.10
CA PRO A 166 13.88 8.28 6.36
C PRO A 166 13.25 7.01 6.95
N THR A 167 12.94 6.06 6.08
CA THR A 167 12.43 4.73 6.47
C THR A 167 13.53 3.88 7.11
N LEU A 168 14.80 4.11 6.72
CA LEU A 168 15.97 3.41 7.26
C LEU A 168 16.58 4.12 8.46
N THR A 169 17.14 3.33 9.37
CA THR A 169 17.80 3.77 10.61
C THR A 169 19.24 4.20 10.37
N ALA A 170 19.82 5.00 11.28
CA ALA A 170 21.17 5.56 11.13
C ALA A 170 22.28 4.51 10.93
N GLU A 171 22.12 3.31 11.48
CA GLU A 171 23.08 2.20 11.39
C GLU A 171 23.17 1.64 9.95
N GLU A 172 22.03 1.52 9.29
CA GLU A 172 21.94 1.03 7.91
C GLU A 172 22.59 2.01 6.91
N PHE A 173 22.63 3.29 7.25
CA PHE A 173 23.30 4.31 6.42
C PHE A 173 24.83 4.26 6.46
N GLU A 174 25.43 3.98 7.62
CA GLU A 174 26.90 3.93 7.72
C GLU A 174 27.46 2.73 6.95
N PHE A 175 26.71 1.63 6.88
CA PHE A 175 27.02 0.52 5.99
C PHE A 175 27.07 0.96 4.51
N LEU A 176 26.09 1.74 4.06
CA LEU A 176 26.03 2.22 2.67
C LEU A 176 27.16 3.18 2.29
N LYS A 177 27.71 3.94 3.25
CA LYS A 177 28.86 4.84 3.01
C LYS A 177 30.20 4.12 2.87
N SER A 178 30.30 2.91 3.42
CA SER A 178 31.56 2.17 3.50
C SER A 178 31.93 1.42 2.21
N ARG A 179 31.16 1.60 1.14
CA ARG A 179 31.33 1.00 -0.18
C ARG A 179 31.25 2.06 -1.27
#